data_AF-A0A5E4M7V6-F1
#
_entry.id   AF-A0A5E4M7V6-F1
#
_cell.length_a   1.000
_cell.length_b   1.000
_cell.length_c   1.000
_cell.angle_alpha   90.00
_cell.angle_beta   90.00
_cell.angle_gamma   90.00
#
_symmetry.space_group_name_H-M   'P 1'
#
loop_
_entity.id
_entity.type
_entity.pdbx_description
1 polymer ?
#
loop_
_entity_poly.entity_id
_entity_poly.type
_entity_poly.pdbx_seq_one_letter_code
_entity_poly.pdbx_strand_id
1 'polypeptide(L)'
;MLENDVVVEVAKKHRKTPAQVLLRFFVQNGVSVIPKSTNPQRLMENIRIFDFELDPEDVRALRSQDAGEGGRIVRFLFFPGITEHPEYPFPIQF
;
A
#
# COMPACT_ATOMS: atom_id res chain seq x y z
N MET A 1 -1.76 7.89 -3.74
CA MET A 1 -1.50 7.15 -2.48
C MET A 1 -0.59 7.91 -1.53
N LEU A 2 0.64 8.28 -1.92
CA LEU A 2 1.55 9.02 -1.02
C LEU A 2 1.10 10.46 -0.73
N GLU A 3 0.31 11.04 -1.63
CA GLU A 3 -0.30 12.37 -1.50
C GLU A 3 -1.76 12.30 -1.00
N ASN A 4 -2.26 11.12 -0.63
CA ASN A 4 -3.62 11.02 -0.09
C ASN A 4 -3.68 11.71 1.28
N ASP A 5 -4.64 12.61 1.46
CA ASP A 5 -4.75 13.44 2.66
C ASP A 5 -4.80 12.63 3.95
N VAL A 6 -5.54 11.51 3.98
CA VAL A 6 -5.62 10.63 5.16
C VAL A 6 -4.25 10.05 5.49
N VAL A 7 -3.50 9.58 4.49
CA VAL A 7 -2.15 9.05 4.70
C VAL A 7 -1.20 10.14 5.18
N VAL A 8 -1.31 11.35 4.62
CA VAL A 8 -0.47 12.50 5.00
C VAL A 8 -0.76 12.95 6.44
N GLU A 9 -2.02 12.99 6.86
CA GLU A 9 -2.38 13.37 8.23
C GLU A 9 -1.91 12.33 9.26
N VAL A 10 -2.05 11.03 8.96
CA VAL A 10 -1.50 9.97 9.82
C VAL A 10 0.04 10.06 9.87
N ALA A 11 0.70 10.34 8.75
CA ALA A 11 2.15 10.54 8.70
C ALA A 11 2.61 11.71 9.57
N LYS A 12 1.89 12.84 9.53
CA LYS A 12 2.15 14.00 10.41
C LYS A 12 2.01 13.63 11.88
N LYS A 13 0.92 12.94 12.26
CA LYS A 13 0.66 12.50 13.64
C LYS A 13 1.83 11.70 14.23
N HIS A 14 2.40 10.79 13.43
CA HIS A 14 3.51 9.92 13.85
C HIS A 14 4.91 10.52 13.62
N ARG A 15 5.02 11.70 13.00
CA ARG A 15 6.29 12.29 12.54
C ARG A 15 7.08 11.34 11.63
N LYS A 16 6.37 10.69 10.71
CA LYS A 16 6.91 9.74 9.73
C LYS A 16 6.61 10.21 8.32
N THR A 17 7.21 9.57 7.32
CA THR A 17 6.84 9.81 5.92
C THR A 17 5.58 9.03 5.54
N PRO A 18 4.79 9.48 4.53
CA PRO A 18 3.66 8.71 4.01
C PRO A 18 4.02 7.29 3.61
N ALA A 19 5.22 7.08 3.05
CA ALA A 19 5.71 5.75 2.69
C ALA A 19 5.90 4.86 3.93
N GLN A 20 6.50 5.37 5.00
CA GLN A 20 6.67 4.63 6.25
C GLN A 20 5.33 4.23 6.87
N VAL A 21 4.33 5.13 6.84
CA VAL A 21 2.98 4.83 7.35
C VAL A 21 2.33 3.70 6.57
N LEU A 22 2.36 3.74 5.23
CA LEU A 22 1.80 2.66 4.41
C LEU A 22 2.52 1.33 4.63
N LEU A 23 3.85 1.34 4.74
CA LEU A 23 4.62 0.13 5.03
C LEU A 23 4.31 -0.43 6.42
N ARG A 24 4.25 0.44 7.44
CA ARG A 24 3.87 0.05 8.80
C ARG A 24 2.47 -0.54 8.85
N PHE A 25 1.52 0.05 8.14
CA PHE A 25 0.13 -0.44 8.07
C PHE A 25 0.07 -1.91 7.65
N PHE A 26 0.72 -2.29 6.54
CA PHE A 26 0.73 -3.67 6.10
C PHE A 26 1.43 -4.61 7.08
N VAL A 27 2.63 -4.23 7.55
CA VAL A 27 3.40 -5.06 8.48
C VAL A 27 2.66 -5.30 9.79
N GLN A 28 2.02 -4.27 10.36
CA GLN A 28 1.24 -4.39 11.59
C GLN A 28 -0.01 -5.27 11.42
N ASN A 29 -0.54 -5.38 10.20
CA ASN A 29 -1.63 -6.30 9.85
C ASN A 29 -1.12 -7.69 9.41
N GLY A 30 0.14 -8.03 9.68
CA GLY A 30 0.72 -9.35 9.38
C GLY A 30 1.08 -9.57 7.91
N VAL A 31 1.10 -8.52 7.09
CA VAL A 31 1.42 -8.59 5.66
C VAL A 31 2.86 -8.16 5.43
N SER A 32 3.69 -9.05 4.87
CA SER A 32 5.05 -8.70 4.45
C SER A 32 5.04 -7.72 3.27
N VAL A 33 5.99 -6.77 3.28
CA VAL A 33 6.12 -5.73 2.24
C VAL A 33 7.50 -5.77 1.60
N ILE A 34 7.57 -5.47 0.30
CA ILE A 34 8.80 -5.49 -0.51
C ILE A 34 8.99 -4.18 -1.29
N PRO A 35 9.19 -3.03 -0.62
CA PRO A 35 9.32 -1.74 -1.31
C PRO A 35 10.60 -1.67 -2.14
N LYS A 36 10.46 -1.51 -3.46
CA LYS A 36 11.59 -1.33 -4.37
C LYS A 36 12.14 0.09 -4.30
N SER A 37 13.45 0.23 -4.06
CA SER A 37 14.18 1.51 -4.18
C SER A 37 15.64 1.27 -4.58
N THR A 38 16.21 2.17 -5.37
CA THR A 38 17.66 2.29 -5.60
C THR A 38 18.26 3.51 -4.90
N ASN A 39 17.43 4.36 -4.30
CA ASN A 39 17.84 5.54 -3.56
C ASN A 39 18.22 5.14 -2.12
N PRO A 40 19.46 5.40 -1.65
CA PRO A 40 19.93 5.00 -0.32
C PRO A 40 19.11 5.58 0.84
N GLN A 41 18.69 6.84 0.74
CA GLN A 41 17.89 7.50 1.78
C GLN A 41 16.53 6.80 1.92
N ARG A 42 15.85 6.54 0.81
CA ARG A 42 14.56 5.80 0.80
C ARG A 42 14.71 4.36 1.28
N LEU A 43 15.82 3.68 0.96
CA LEU A 43 16.10 2.34 1.50
C LEU A 43 16.15 2.37 3.03
N MET A 44 16.85 3.37 3.60
CA MET A 44 16.93 3.55 5.04
C MET A 44 15.59 3.96 5.66
N GLU A 45 14.82 4.83 5.02
CA GLU A 45 13.49 5.23 5.49
C GLU A 45 12.51 4.05 5.51
N ASN A 46 12.49 3.24 4.45
CA ASN A 46 11.56 2.12 4.29
C ASN A 46 11.74 1.02 5.34
N ILE A 47 12.97 0.83 5.87
CA ILE A 47 13.23 -0.16 6.93
C ILE A 47 12.96 0.41 8.34
N ARG A 48 12.97 1.73 8.52
CA ARG A 48 12.68 2.42 9.79
C ARG A 48 11.17 2.51 10.07
N ILE A 49 10.52 1.35 10.11
CA ILE A 49 9.07 1.20 10.32
C ILE A 49 8.71 0.37 11.56
N PHE A 50 9.71 -0.03 12.34
CA PHE A 50 9.54 -0.87 13.54
C PHE A 50 9.67 -0.08 14.84
N ASP A 51 9.94 1.21 14.76
CA ASP A 51 10.12 2.13 15.89
C ASP A 51 8.86 2.93 16.24
N PHE A 52 7.72 2.61 15.61
CA PHE A 52 6.42 3.21 15.90
C PHE A 52 5.28 2.21 15.60
N GLU A 53 4.08 2.54 16.08
CA GLU A 53 2.87 1.74 15.91
C GLU A 53 1.69 2.65 15.52
N LEU A 54 0.82 2.16 14.65
CA LEU A 54 -0.42 2.85 14.29
C LEU A 54 -1.51 2.47 15.29
N ASP A 55 -2.24 3.44 15.82
CA ASP A 55 -3.34 3.14 16.73
C ASP A 55 -4.60 2.66 15.99
N PRO A 56 -5.61 2.11 16.69
CA PRO A 56 -6.80 1.56 16.06
C PRO A 56 -7.55 2.57 15.18
N GLU A 57 -7.54 3.85 15.55
CA GLU A 57 -8.15 4.93 14.78
C GLU A 57 -7.43 5.12 13.43
N ASP A 58 -6.10 5.19 13.45
CA ASP A 58 -5.29 5.32 12.23
C ASP A 58 -5.46 4.12 11.30
N VAL A 59 -5.45 2.90 11.87
CA VAL A 59 -5.66 1.68 11.10
C VAL A 59 -7.04 1.67 10.43
N ARG A 60 -8.09 2.12 11.13
CA ARG A 60 -9.44 2.24 10.54
C ARG A 60 -9.47 3.29 9.43
N ALA A 61 -8.85 4.45 9.65
CA ALA A 61 -8.81 5.53 8.65
C ALA A 61 -8.08 5.11 7.37
N LEU A 62 -6.94 4.42 7.49
CA LEU A 62 -6.20 3.90 6.35
C LEU A 62 -6.97 2.78 5.62
N ARG A 63 -7.64 1.90 6.38
CA ARG A 63 -8.46 0.83 5.80
C ARG A 63 -9.67 1.37 5.03
N SER A 64 -10.22 2.52 5.44
CA SER A 64 -11.33 3.15 4.71
C SER A 64 -10.93 3.72 3.34
N GLN A 65 -9.63 3.73 3.01
CA GLN A 65 -9.13 4.15 1.70
C GLN A 65 -9.07 2.98 0.68
N ASP A 66 -9.54 1.79 1.04
CA ASP A 66 -9.63 0.67 0.12
C ASP A 66 -10.58 1.00 -1.04
N ALA A 67 -10.10 0.85 -2.27
CA ALA A 67 -10.84 1.10 -3.49
C ALA A 67 -11.40 -0.20 -4.12
N GLY A 68 -11.29 -1.33 -3.41
CA GLY A 68 -11.71 -2.64 -3.89
C GLY A 68 -11.02 -3.00 -5.20
N GLU A 69 -11.76 -3.59 -6.15
CA GLU A 69 -11.23 -3.99 -7.46
C GLU A 69 -10.70 -2.79 -8.28
N GLY A 70 -11.30 -1.61 -8.11
CA GLY A 70 -10.87 -0.37 -8.76
C GLY A 70 -9.47 0.08 -8.34
N GLY A 71 -8.98 -0.38 -7.18
CA GLY A 71 -7.62 -0.12 -6.70
C GLY A 71 -6.53 -0.91 -7.41
N ARG A 72 -6.87 -1.91 -8.25
CA ARG A 72 -5.87 -2.74 -8.93
C ARG A 72 -5.18 -1.99 -10.06
N ILE A 73 -3.91 -1.65 -9.85
CA ILE A 73 -3.05 -0.99 -10.86
C ILE A 73 -2.47 -2.01 -11.84
N VAL A 74 -1.97 -3.15 -11.35
CA VAL A 74 -1.35 -4.18 -12.20
C VAL A 74 -2.40 -5.20 -12.62
N ARG A 75 -3.01 -4.98 -13.79
CA ARG A 75 -4.06 -5.85 -14.37
C ARG A 75 -3.57 -6.79 -15.49
N PHE A 76 -2.28 -6.73 -15.83
CA PHE A 76 -1.66 -7.51 -16.92
C PHE A 76 -2.24 -7.27 -18.32
N LEU A 77 -3.10 -6.26 -18.51
CA LEU A 77 -3.76 -5.93 -19.79
C LEU A 77 -2.82 -5.58 -20.95
N PHE A 78 -1.52 -5.43 -20.67
CA PHE A 78 -0.50 -5.26 -21.69
C PHE A 78 -0.13 -6.57 -22.41
N PHE A 79 -0.57 -7.73 -21.91
CA PHE A 79 -0.49 -9.00 -22.62
C PHE A 79 -1.74 -9.21 -23.49
N PRO A 80 -1.60 -9.37 -24.82
CA PRO A 80 -2.73 -9.65 -25.70
C PRO A 80 -3.45 -10.95 -25.30
N GLY A 81 -4.78 -10.93 -25.26
CA GLY A 81 -5.63 -12.09 -24.92
C GLY A 81 -5.64 -12.50 -23.44
N ILE A 82 -4.98 -11.75 -22.55
CA ILE A 82 -4.83 -12.14 -21.14
C ILE A 82 -6.16 -12.34 -20.41
N THR A 83 -7.20 -11.58 -20.77
CA THR A 83 -8.52 -11.65 -20.16
C THR A 83 -9.32 -12.88 -20.59
N GLU A 84 -8.93 -13.53 -21.69
CA GLU A 84 -9.54 -14.75 -22.21
C GLU A 84 -8.86 -16.01 -21.67
N HIS A 85 -7.71 -15.86 -21.00
CA HIS A 85 -6.98 -16.99 -20.44
C HIS A 85 -7.83 -17.68 -19.35
N PRO A 86 -7.95 -19.02 -19.35
CA PRO A 86 -8.80 -19.74 -18.40
C PRO A 86 -8.41 -19.48 -16.93
N GLU A 87 -7.12 -19.24 -16.68
CA GLU A 87 -6.56 -18.90 -15.36
C GLU A 87 -6.36 -17.40 -15.15
N TYR A 88 -7.06 -16.53 -15.88
CA TYR A 88 -6.98 -15.09 -15.61
C TYR A 88 -7.49 -14.81 -14.18
N PRO A 89 -6.65 -14.31 -13.26
CA PRO A 89 -6.99 -14.28 -11.84
C PRO A 89 -8.04 -13.22 -11.48
N PHE A 90 -8.40 -12.37 -12.44
CA PHE A 90 -9.21 -11.16 -12.22
C PHE A 90 -10.44 -11.15 -13.16
N PRO A 91 -11.30 -12.18 -13.11
CA PRO A 91 -12.47 -12.23 -13.95
C PRO A 91 -13.34 -10.99 -13.71
N ILE A 92 -13.89 -10.42 -14.78
CA ILE A 92 -14.81 -9.29 -14.68
C ILE A 92 -16.05 -9.81 -13.94
N GLN A 93 -16.25 -9.38 -12.70
CA GLN A 93 -17.51 -9.62 -11.99
C GLN A 93 -18.57 -8.75 -12.66
N PHE A 94 -19.59 -9.40 -13.24
CA PHE A 94 -20.80 -8.74 -13.74
C PHE A 94 -21.78 -8.47 -12.60
#